data_AF-A0A4U0ZSI0-F1
#
_entry.id   AF-A0A4U0ZSI0-F1
#
_cell.length_a   1.000
_cell.length_b   1.000
_cell.length_c   1.000
_cell.angle_alpha   90.00
_cell.angle_beta   90.00
_cell.angle_gamma   90.00
#
_symmetry.space_group_name_H-M   'P 1'
#
loop_
_entity.id
_entity.type
_entity.pdbx_description
1 polymer ?
#
loop_
_entity_poly.entity_id
_entity_poly.type
_entity_poly.pdbx_seq_one_letter_code
_entity_poly.pdbx_strand_id
1 'polypeptide(L)'
;MGCCRRNKIIFAGFTLVFLIGPTTASGALKPETPIAAVEVLAPCHDCHQDYYTKAHYEGINPFLDPLVGKWPGSADKDQHDVRPTCLDCHTPHDSSPGKGNEKYLLTQQYLQLAALSRSINPHWRDVMCISCHKQATPTRENPALLYDGDINTICNRCHHSAFAMPEMHPVGITPSKNTHVPAEMPLREGRLTCETCHKSSLQENALNKVSVGRQNPYFLRKSELSRDEFCFVCHVFESYRRLNPHKQLDDQGKIIEGSCLFCHAYRPDVSLFGPKNVSFIVVDPNVYCVGCHPGFEQKHPAGGSHLVKPSEVILQALSTSVERIGVELPLYNGLIGCSTCHNPHEEGVIKISAAAQGGQRKNKLRLMPGIIQCTGCHWDK
;
A
#
# COMPACT_ATOMS: atom_id res chain seq x y z
N MET A 1 -0.12 48.22 40.69
CA MET A 1 -1.26 47.73 41.50
C MET A 1 -1.98 46.70 40.63
N GLY A 2 -1.65 45.40 40.69
CA GLY A 2 -2.16 44.42 41.67
C GLY A 2 -3.53 43.88 41.18
N CYS A 3 -3.85 42.59 41.06
CA CYS A 3 -3.27 41.39 41.64
C CYS A 3 -3.88 40.13 40.95
N CYS A 4 -3.06 39.10 40.74
CA CYS A 4 -3.46 37.71 40.46
C CYS A 4 -4.33 37.12 41.58
N ARG A 5 -5.27 36.21 41.24
CA ARG A 5 -5.60 35.08 42.13
C ARG A 5 -5.76 33.77 41.36
N ARG A 6 -4.88 32.83 41.72
CA ARG A 6 -4.93 31.39 41.48
C ARG A 6 -5.96 30.76 42.42
N ASN A 7 -6.66 29.71 41.97
CA ASN A 7 -7.22 28.72 42.88
C ASN A 7 -6.57 27.35 42.63
N LYS A 8 -5.97 26.81 43.70
CA LYS A 8 -5.53 25.43 43.86
C LYS A 8 -6.75 24.56 44.15
N ILE A 9 -6.81 23.36 43.60
CA ILE A 9 -7.63 22.26 44.13
C ILE A 9 -6.69 21.10 44.46
N ILE A 10 -7.00 20.48 45.60
CA ILE A 10 -6.20 19.61 46.44
C ILE A 10 -6.36 18.14 45.99
N PHE A 11 -5.26 17.38 46.09
CA PHE A 11 -5.22 15.92 45.98
C PHE A 11 -5.80 15.25 47.24
N ALA A 12 -6.60 14.20 47.05
CA ALA A 12 -6.82 13.15 48.06
C ALA A 12 -6.87 11.79 47.35
N GLY A 13 -6.04 10.84 47.83
CA GLY A 13 -5.91 9.48 47.29
C GLY A 13 -6.73 8.44 48.07
N PHE A 14 -6.31 7.17 47.90
CA PHE A 14 -6.77 5.91 48.51
C PHE A 14 -7.93 5.21 47.76
N THR A 15 -7.96 3.90 47.45
CA THR A 15 -7.12 2.73 47.76
C THR A 15 -7.38 1.65 46.71
N LEU A 16 -6.35 0.86 46.37
CA LEU A 16 -6.42 -0.35 45.56
C LEU A 16 -6.84 -1.54 46.43
N VAL A 17 -7.89 -2.28 46.04
CA VAL A 17 -8.21 -3.60 46.63
C VAL A 17 -8.29 -4.63 45.51
N PHE A 18 -7.33 -5.55 45.51
CA PHE A 18 -7.35 -6.80 44.77
C PHE A 18 -8.20 -7.81 45.52
N LEU A 19 -9.13 -8.46 44.83
CA LEU A 19 -9.68 -9.76 45.24
C LEU A 19 -9.64 -10.71 44.04
N ILE A 20 -8.87 -11.78 44.22
CA ILE A 20 -8.77 -12.94 43.33
C ILE A 20 -9.70 -14.01 43.91
N GLY A 21 -10.53 -14.63 43.07
CA GLY A 21 -11.33 -15.82 43.39
C GLY A 21 -11.84 -16.51 42.11
N PRO A 22 -12.03 -17.84 42.11
CA PRO A 22 -11.64 -18.69 40.98
C PRO A 22 -12.73 -19.00 39.95
N THR A 23 -12.24 -19.43 38.79
CA THR A 23 -12.90 -19.99 37.60
C THR A 23 -13.92 -21.10 37.86
N THR A 24 -15.03 -21.14 37.09
CA THR A 24 -15.51 -22.38 36.40
C THR A 24 -16.37 -22.08 35.17
N ALA A 25 -15.96 -22.72 34.06
CA ALA A 25 -16.72 -23.39 32.99
C ALA A 25 -17.90 -22.75 32.22
N SER A 26 -17.67 -22.71 30.91
CA SER A 26 -18.51 -23.17 29.79
C SER A 26 -19.79 -22.42 29.44
N GLY A 27 -19.75 -21.79 28.26
CA GLY A 27 -20.90 -21.37 27.49
C GLY A 27 -20.41 -20.63 26.26
N ALA A 28 -20.28 -21.33 25.13
CA ALA A 28 -19.98 -20.70 23.85
C ALA A 28 -21.18 -19.84 23.44
N LEU A 29 -21.16 -18.57 23.84
CA LEU A 29 -22.02 -17.54 23.27
C LEU A 29 -21.38 -17.10 21.94
N LYS A 30 -22.17 -17.23 20.87
CA LYS A 30 -21.90 -16.54 19.59
C LYS A 30 -21.62 -15.07 19.90
N PRO A 31 -20.70 -14.39 19.20
CA PRO A 31 -20.49 -12.96 19.44
C PRO A 31 -21.78 -12.23 19.10
N GLU A 32 -22.53 -11.86 20.13
CA GLU A 32 -23.67 -10.96 20.00
C GLU A 32 -23.12 -9.61 19.57
N THR A 33 -23.50 -9.18 18.37
CA THR A 33 -23.38 -7.78 17.95
C THR A 33 -24.03 -6.92 19.03
N PRO A 34 -23.32 -5.94 19.61
CA PRO A 34 -23.87 -5.18 20.72
C PRO A 34 -25.08 -4.37 20.24
N ILE A 35 -26.16 -4.53 21.00
CA ILE A 35 -27.53 -4.05 20.76
C ILE A 35 -27.60 -2.53 20.49
N ALA A 36 -26.64 -1.74 21.00
CA ALA A 36 -26.62 -0.29 20.83
C ALA A 36 -26.37 0.21 19.39
N ALA A 37 -25.68 -0.56 18.54
CA ALA A 37 -25.50 -0.18 17.12
C ALA A 37 -26.71 -0.54 16.25
N VAL A 38 -27.54 -1.48 16.70
CA VAL A 38 -28.67 -2.01 15.93
C VAL A 38 -29.88 -1.07 16.00
N GLU A 39 -30.12 -0.43 17.15
CA GLU A 39 -31.31 0.42 17.36
C GLU A 39 -31.31 1.74 16.57
N VAL A 40 -30.14 2.33 16.30
CA VAL A 40 -30.02 3.57 15.49
C VAL A 40 -30.04 3.26 13.98
N LEU A 41 -29.66 2.05 13.59
CA LEU A 41 -29.58 1.65 12.19
C LEU A 41 -30.89 1.10 11.62
N ALA A 42 -31.76 0.50 12.44
CA ALA A 42 -32.99 -0.13 11.95
C ALA A 42 -33.87 0.82 11.11
N PRO A 43 -34.14 2.08 11.51
CA PRO A 43 -34.94 3.00 10.70
C PRO A 43 -34.27 3.43 9.39
N CYS A 44 -32.94 3.58 9.39
CA CYS A 44 -32.19 3.90 8.17
C CYS A 44 -32.16 2.69 7.24
N HIS A 45 -31.97 1.49 7.79
CA HIS A 45 -31.92 0.25 7.04
C HIS A 45 -33.24 0.02 6.32
N ASP A 46 -34.38 0.15 7.01
CA ASP A 46 -35.71 -0.09 6.43
C ASP A 46 -36.01 0.78 5.19
N CYS A 47 -35.53 2.03 5.18
CA CYS A 47 -35.71 2.95 4.05
C CYS A 47 -34.58 2.90 3.01
N HIS A 48 -33.40 2.37 3.37
CA HIS A 48 -32.18 2.39 2.54
C HIS A 48 -31.54 1.01 2.39
N GLN A 49 -32.32 -0.08 2.44
CA GLN A 49 -31.81 -1.46 2.38
C GLN A 49 -30.87 -1.69 1.18
N ASP A 50 -31.19 -1.11 0.02
CA ASP A 50 -30.41 -1.22 -1.21
C ASP A 50 -29.01 -0.57 -1.14
N TYR A 51 -28.80 0.34 -0.19
CA TYR A 51 -27.54 1.06 -0.03
C TYR A 51 -26.61 0.39 0.99
N TYR A 52 -27.10 -0.54 1.80
CA TYR A 52 -26.30 -1.26 2.80
C TYR A 52 -25.55 -2.45 2.18
N THR A 53 -24.69 -2.17 1.20
CA THR A 53 -23.89 -3.19 0.52
C THR A 53 -22.41 -3.04 0.88
N LYS A 54 -21.64 -4.13 0.75
CA LYS A 54 -20.17 -4.07 0.86
C LYS A 54 -19.57 -3.02 -0.10
N ALA A 55 -20.16 -2.87 -1.28
CA ALA A 55 -19.75 -1.91 -2.28
C ALA A 55 -19.92 -0.45 -1.82
N HIS A 56 -20.89 -0.15 -0.94
CA HIS A 56 -21.06 1.19 -0.39
C HIS A 56 -19.82 1.62 0.40
N TYR A 57 -19.30 0.74 1.26
CA TYR A 57 -18.16 1.04 2.14
C TYR A 57 -16.79 0.90 1.45
N GLU A 58 -16.74 0.39 0.21
CA GLU A 58 -15.50 0.09 -0.50
C GLU A 58 -14.73 1.36 -0.88
N GLY A 59 -13.53 1.51 -0.30
CA GLY A 59 -12.64 2.65 -0.55
C GLY A 59 -13.12 3.97 0.04
N ILE A 60 -14.08 3.96 0.99
CA ILE A 60 -14.61 5.19 1.62
C ILE A 60 -14.57 5.17 3.16
N ASN A 61 -13.93 4.16 3.77
CA ASN A 61 -13.76 4.08 5.21
C ASN A 61 -12.43 4.72 5.63
N PRO A 62 -12.42 5.94 6.23
CA PRO A 62 -11.19 6.63 6.58
C PRO A 62 -10.52 6.07 7.83
N PHE A 63 -11.24 5.27 8.63
CA PHE A 63 -10.82 4.79 9.95
C PHE A 63 -9.94 3.54 9.89
N LEU A 64 -9.72 2.99 8.70
CA LEU A 64 -8.71 1.96 8.48
C LEU A 64 -7.29 2.54 8.59
N ASP A 65 -7.13 3.86 8.38
CA ASP A 65 -5.84 4.54 8.53
C ASP A 65 -5.57 4.92 10.00
N PRO A 66 -4.51 4.37 10.63
CA PRO A 66 -4.15 4.72 12.00
C PRO A 66 -3.89 6.22 12.23
N LEU A 67 -3.56 6.98 11.19
CA LEU A 67 -3.31 8.44 11.30
C LEU A 67 -4.57 9.26 11.58
N VAL A 68 -5.74 8.74 11.21
CA VAL A 68 -7.03 9.44 11.42
C VAL A 68 -7.53 9.26 12.87
N GLY A 69 -6.86 8.41 13.64
CA GLY A 69 -7.20 8.11 15.03
C GLY A 69 -8.28 7.04 15.16
N LYS A 70 -8.59 6.68 16.41
CA LYS A 70 -9.65 5.71 16.71
C LYS A 70 -11.01 6.36 16.50
N TRP A 71 -11.92 5.55 15.99
CA TRP A 71 -13.32 5.89 15.86
C TRP A 71 -13.94 6.22 17.25
N PRO A 72 -14.66 7.34 17.44
CA PRO A 72 -15.17 7.75 18.76
C PRO A 72 -16.07 6.71 19.46
N GLY A 73 -16.82 5.91 18.68
CA GLY A 73 -17.62 4.77 19.17
C GLY A 73 -16.92 3.39 19.22
N SER A 74 -15.59 3.30 19.07
CA SER A 74 -14.86 2.01 18.98
C SER A 74 -14.01 1.74 20.22
N ALA A 75 -14.35 2.35 21.36
CA ALA A 75 -13.53 2.30 22.57
C ALA A 75 -13.16 0.87 23.03
N ASP A 76 -13.94 -0.15 22.65
CA ASP A 76 -13.77 -1.55 23.09
C ASP A 76 -13.74 -2.61 21.97
N LYS A 77 -13.47 -2.26 20.69
CA LYS A 77 -13.48 -3.25 19.59
C LYS A 77 -12.19 -3.29 18.79
N ASP A 78 -11.77 -4.51 18.45
CA ASP A 78 -10.70 -4.76 17.47
C ASP A 78 -11.01 -4.00 16.17
N GLN A 79 -10.04 -3.20 15.72
CA GLN A 79 -10.19 -2.19 14.66
C GLN A 79 -10.58 -2.77 13.29
N HIS A 80 -10.55 -4.09 13.12
CA HIS A 80 -10.77 -4.75 11.84
C HIS A 80 -12.25 -5.07 11.56
N ASP A 81 -13.15 -4.89 12.53
CA ASP A 81 -14.56 -5.27 12.39
C ASP A 81 -15.57 -4.17 12.79
N VAL A 82 -15.12 -2.93 12.98
CA VAL A 82 -16.01 -1.80 13.26
C VAL A 82 -16.49 -1.18 11.95
N ARG A 83 -17.71 -1.53 11.54
CA ARG A 83 -18.38 -0.88 10.40
C ARG A 83 -18.88 0.50 10.80
N PRO A 84 -18.65 1.54 9.98
CA PRO A 84 -19.26 2.84 10.18
C PRO A 84 -20.79 2.77 10.23
N THR A 85 -21.43 3.53 11.12
CA THR A 85 -22.88 3.74 11.03
C THR A 85 -23.18 4.83 10.00
N CYS A 86 -24.44 4.92 9.56
CA CYS A 86 -24.85 5.93 8.58
C CYS A 86 -24.58 7.35 9.08
N LEU A 87 -24.77 7.60 10.38
CA LEU A 87 -24.68 8.94 10.97
C LEU A 87 -23.24 9.48 11.11
N ASP A 88 -22.25 8.60 11.05
CA ASP A 88 -20.86 9.02 11.12
C ASP A 88 -20.40 9.67 9.81
N CYS A 89 -20.99 9.20 8.71
CA CYS A 89 -20.73 9.73 7.37
C CYS A 89 -21.78 10.75 6.97
N HIS A 90 -23.06 10.56 7.34
CA HIS A 90 -24.18 11.32 6.83
C HIS A 90 -24.89 12.19 7.88
N THR A 91 -25.40 13.34 7.44
CA THR A 91 -26.37 14.17 8.17
C THR A 91 -27.76 13.95 7.54
N PRO A 92 -28.52 12.93 7.96
CA PRO A 92 -29.78 12.60 7.32
C PRO A 92 -30.79 13.74 7.50
N HIS A 93 -31.54 14.01 6.44
CA HIS A 93 -32.72 14.89 6.44
C HIS A 93 -32.45 16.35 6.87
N ASP A 94 -31.18 16.76 6.89
CA ASP A 94 -30.78 18.13 7.17
C ASP A 94 -29.84 18.62 6.06
N SER A 95 -30.41 19.38 5.13
CA SER A 95 -29.69 20.04 4.03
C SER A 95 -29.32 21.49 4.39
N SER A 96 -29.35 21.86 5.67
CA SER A 96 -29.02 23.22 6.09
C SER A 96 -27.60 23.60 5.66
N PRO A 97 -27.39 24.80 5.08
CA PRO A 97 -26.08 25.25 4.65
C PRO A 97 -25.02 25.17 5.76
N GLY A 98 -23.83 24.68 5.41
CA GLY A 98 -22.67 24.66 6.31
C GLY A 98 -22.49 23.42 7.21
N LYS A 99 -23.41 22.46 7.18
CA LYS A 99 -23.28 21.20 7.96
C LYS A 99 -22.57 20.06 7.22
N GLY A 100 -22.35 20.20 5.92
CA GLY A 100 -21.83 19.08 5.13
C GLY A 100 -21.73 19.33 3.63
N ASN A 101 -21.56 18.23 2.88
CA ASN A 101 -21.84 18.22 1.45
C ASN A 101 -23.35 18.06 1.26
N GLU A 102 -24.01 19.09 0.74
CA GLU A 102 -25.49 19.13 0.58
C GLU A 102 -25.99 18.11 -0.47
N LYS A 103 -25.17 17.79 -1.48
CA LYS A 103 -25.52 16.86 -2.56
C LYS A 103 -25.58 15.40 -2.10
N TYR A 104 -24.70 15.01 -1.18
CA TYR A 104 -24.53 13.63 -0.68
C TYR A 104 -24.87 13.48 0.80
N LEU A 105 -25.32 14.57 1.43
CA LEU A 105 -25.65 14.66 2.85
C LEU A 105 -24.51 14.18 3.75
N LEU A 106 -23.24 14.44 3.39
CA LEU A 106 -22.08 13.99 4.18
C LEU A 106 -21.72 15.01 5.25
N THR A 107 -21.38 14.57 6.46
CA THR A 107 -20.97 15.46 7.56
C THR A 107 -19.64 16.15 7.23
N GLN A 108 -19.46 17.40 7.68
CA GLN A 108 -18.15 18.07 7.58
C GLN A 108 -17.04 17.28 8.29
N GLN A 109 -17.36 16.65 9.41
CA GLN A 109 -16.40 15.83 10.17
C GLN A 109 -15.90 14.65 9.33
N TYR A 110 -16.80 13.92 8.66
CA TYR A 110 -16.42 12.82 7.76
C TYR A 110 -15.51 13.31 6.64
N LEU A 111 -15.84 14.44 5.98
CA LEU A 111 -15.03 15.00 4.90
C LEU A 111 -13.62 15.37 5.37
N GLN A 112 -13.48 15.95 6.56
CA GLN A 112 -12.18 16.26 7.15
C GLN A 112 -11.35 15.00 7.42
N LEU A 113 -11.96 13.96 7.99
CA LEU A 113 -11.30 12.68 8.24
C LEU A 113 -10.91 11.99 6.91
N ALA A 114 -11.80 12.03 5.91
CA ALA A 114 -11.56 11.47 4.59
C ALA A 114 -10.42 12.19 3.83
N ALA A 115 -10.29 13.51 4.00
CA ALA A 115 -9.20 14.29 3.41
C ALA A 115 -7.81 13.92 3.96
N LEU A 116 -7.76 13.49 5.23
CA LEU A 116 -6.53 13.10 5.93
C LEU A 116 -6.16 11.63 5.71
N SER A 117 -7.18 10.78 5.54
CA SER A 117 -7.00 9.34 5.46
C SER A 117 -6.33 8.87 4.17
N ARG A 118 -5.40 7.92 4.31
CA ARG A 118 -4.76 7.20 3.19
C ARG A 118 -5.56 5.99 2.72
N SER A 119 -6.57 5.54 3.48
CA SER A 119 -7.42 4.41 3.13
C SER A 119 -8.61 4.77 2.25
N ILE A 120 -8.82 6.07 2.00
CA ILE A 120 -9.82 6.56 1.06
C ILE A 120 -9.29 6.44 -0.37
N ASN A 121 -10.15 5.97 -1.28
CA ASN A 121 -9.93 6.04 -2.71
C ASN A 121 -10.64 7.28 -3.28
N PRO A 122 -9.91 8.39 -3.52
CA PRO A 122 -10.49 9.63 -4.03
C PRO A 122 -10.73 9.63 -5.55
N HIS A 123 -10.26 8.61 -6.25
CA HIS A 123 -10.29 8.58 -7.71
C HIS A 123 -11.72 8.47 -8.22
N TRP A 124 -12.05 9.31 -9.20
CA TRP A 124 -13.37 9.37 -9.84
C TRP A 124 -14.53 9.72 -8.92
N ARG A 125 -14.27 10.45 -7.81
CA ARG A 125 -15.28 10.90 -6.85
C ARG A 125 -15.24 12.42 -6.69
N ASP A 126 -16.35 13.10 -7.00
CA ASP A 126 -16.44 14.58 -6.92
C ASP A 126 -16.39 15.08 -5.48
N VAL A 127 -16.86 14.29 -4.51
CA VAL A 127 -16.82 14.66 -3.10
C VAL A 127 -15.43 14.55 -2.46
N MET A 128 -14.47 13.90 -3.15
CA MET A 128 -13.13 13.63 -2.63
C MET A 128 -12.05 14.52 -3.26
N CYS A 129 -12.43 15.63 -3.92
CA CYS A 129 -11.45 16.61 -4.41
C CYS A 129 -10.52 17.13 -3.29
N ILE A 130 -11.03 17.26 -2.07
CA ILE A 130 -10.26 17.64 -0.87
C ILE A 130 -9.08 16.71 -0.55
N SER A 131 -9.06 15.48 -1.10
CA SER A 131 -7.93 14.57 -0.90
C SER A 131 -6.68 15.02 -1.65
N CYS A 132 -6.81 15.86 -2.69
CA CYS A 132 -5.69 16.38 -3.48
C CYS A 132 -5.62 17.91 -3.48
N HIS A 133 -6.76 18.57 -3.26
CA HIS A 133 -6.92 20.02 -3.31
C HIS A 133 -7.12 20.60 -1.90
N LYS A 134 -6.67 21.84 -1.68
CA LYS A 134 -6.88 22.63 -0.46
C LYS A 134 -8.35 23.02 -0.25
N GLN A 135 -9.19 22.88 -1.29
CA GLN A 135 -10.61 23.23 -1.26
C GLN A 135 -11.48 22.13 -1.87
N ALA A 136 -12.74 22.04 -1.43
CA ALA A 136 -13.67 20.98 -1.83
C ALA A 136 -14.20 21.12 -3.26
N THR A 137 -14.24 22.33 -3.79
CA THR A 137 -14.71 22.64 -5.14
C THR A 137 -13.61 23.39 -5.91
N PRO A 138 -12.52 22.69 -6.29
CA PRO A 138 -11.45 23.31 -7.07
C PRO A 138 -11.95 23.68 -8.46
N THR A 139 -11.42 24.78 -9.01
CA THR A 139 -11.61 25.15 -10.42
C THR A 139 -10.30 25.00 -11.17
N ARG A 140 -10.37 24.99 -12.50
CA ARG A 140 -9.18 24.91 -13.35
C ARG A 140 -8.27 26.13 -13.17
N GLU A 141 -8.85 27.29 -12.91
CA GLU A 141 -8.16 28.57 -12.69
C GLU A 141 -7.54 28.66 -11.30
N ASN A 142 -8.14 27.97 -10.32
CA ASN A 142 -7.64 27.91 -8.95
C ASN A 142 -7.67 26.47 -8.42
N PRO A 143 -6.73 25.61 -8.87
CA PRO A 143 -6.70 24.23 -8.41
C PRO A 143 -6.24 24.14 -6.95
N ALA A 144 -5.42 25.06 -6.44
CA ALA A 144 -4.93 25.09 -5.07
C ALA A 144 -4.59 23.69 -4.49
N LEU A 145 -3.59 23.02 -5.04
CA LEU A 145 -3.21 21.66 -4.62
C LEU A 145 -2.60 21.63 -3.21
N LEU A 146 -2.76 20.50 -2.51
CA LEU A 146 -2.05 20.19 -1.25
C LEU A 146 -0.53 20.12 -1.48
N TYR A 147 0.25 20.17 -0.40
CA TYR A 147 1.72 20.05 -0.43
C TYR A 147 2.38 20.99 -1.46
N ASP A 148 1.85 22.19 -1.57
CA ASP A 148 2.29 23.25 -2.49
C ASP A 148 2.41 22.79 -3.96
N GLY A 149 1.56 21.83 -4.35
CA GLY A 149 1.48 21.33 -5.72
C GLY A 149 2.59 20.34 -6.08
N ASP A 150 3.28 19.76 -5.11
CA ASP A 150 4.10 18.58 -5.35
C ASP A 150 3.22 17.35 -5.59
N ILE A 151 3.03 17.05 -6.87
CA ILE A 151 2.26 15.90 -7.36
C ILE A 151 2.75 14.58 -6.76
N ASN A 152 4.06 14.36 -6.70
CA ASN A 152 4.59 13.08 -6.21
C ASN A 152 4.25 12.91 -4.74
N THR A 153 4.36 13.98 -3.94
CA THR A 153 3.99 13.95 -2.52
C THR A 153 2.48 13.73 -2.35
N ILE A 154 1.63 14.38 -3.14
CA ILE A 154 0.17 14.18 -3.10
C ILE A 154 -0.19 12.71 -3.38
N CYS A 155 0.32 12.12 -4.46
CA CYS A 155 0.01 10.75 -4.87
C CYS A 155 0.59 9.72 -3.88
N ASN A 156 1.87 9.88 -3.52
CA ASN A 156 2.59 8.93 -2.68
C ASN A 156 2.12 8.94 -1.23
N ARG A 157 1.38 9.97 -0.79
CA ARG A 157 0.67 9.94 0.49
C ARG A 157 -0.14 8.64 0.66
N CYS A 158 -0.81 8.20 -0.41
CA CYS A 158 -1.56 6.94 -0.41
C CYS A 158 -0.77 5.81 -1.08
N HIS A 159 -0.13 6.05 -2.23
CA HIS A 159 0.53 5.01 -3.03
C HIS A 159 1.84 4.46 -2.41
N HIS A 160 2.42 5.14 -1.42
CA HIS A 160 3.52 4.59 -0.59
C HIS A 160 3.04 4.18 0.81
N SER A 161 1.76 3.85 0.95
CA SER A 161 1.17 3.31 2.18
C SER A 161 0.70 1.87 1.95
N ALA A 162 0.25 1.20 3.01
CA ALA A 162 -0.33 -0.14 2.90
C ALA A 162 -1.71 -0.17 2.18
N PHE A 163 -2.30 0.99 1.88
CA PHE A 163 -3.67 1.10 1.38
C PHE A 163 -3.80 1.22 -0.13
N ALA A 164 -2.73 1.56 -0.84
CA ALA A 164 -2.72 1.67 -2.30
C ALA A 164 -1.43 1.11 -2.89
N MET A 165 -1.54 0.55 -4.10
CA MET A 165 -0.42 -0.02 -4.82
C MET A 165 0.59 1.06 -5.21
N PRO A 166 1.90 0.86 -4.97
CA PRO A 166 2.92 1.73 -5.52
C PRO A 166 2.97 1.62 -7.04
N GLU A 167 3.38 2.70 -7.71
CA GLU A 167 3.53 2.69 -9.16
C GLU A 167 4.72 1.84 -9.61
N MET A 168 4.61 1.29 -10.83
CA MET A 168 5.63 0.39 -11.40
C MET A 168 7.00 1.07 -11.55
N HIS A 169 7.03 2.39 -11.71
CA HIS A 169 8.26 3.18 -11.81
C HIS A 169 8.42 4.11 -10.60
N PRO A 170 9.64 4.25 -10.06
CA PRO A 170 9.93 5.32 -9.11
C PRO A 170 9.76 6.70 -9.79
N VAL A 171 9.25 7.66 -9.03
CA VAL A 171 9.09 9.06 -9.45
C VAL A 171 10.13 9.94 -8.77
N GLY A 172 10.38 11.13 -9.32
CA GLY A 172 11.43 12.04 -8.85
C GLY A 172 12.83 11.71 -9.38
N ILE A 173 12.94 10.78 -10.33
CA ILE A 173 14.21 10.40 -10.97
C ILE A 173 14.34 11.02 -12.36
N THR A 174 15.57 11.20 -12.83
CA THR A 174 15.85 11.64 -14.21
C THR A 174 15.86 10.42 -15.13
N PRO A 175 15.12 10.42 -16.26
CA PRO A 175 15.22 9.35 -17.25
C PRO A 175 16.66 9.13 -17.71
N SER A 176 17.02 7.87 -17.96
CA SER A 176 18.34 7.53 -18.48
C SER A 176 18.54 8.05 -19.90
N LYS A 177 19.79 8.17 -20.36
CA LYS A 177 20.11 8.55 -21.76
C LYS A 177 19.55 7.57 -22.80
N ASN A 178 19.22 6.34 -22.40
CA ASN A 178 18.69 5.30 -23.27
C ASN A 178 17.15 5.22 -23.21
N THR A 179 16.50 6.20 -22.57
CA THR A 179 15.05 6.31 -22.45
C THR A 179 14.61 7.56 -23.21
N HIS A 180 13.65 7.42 -24.12
CA HIS A 180 13.06 8.55 -24.84
C HIS A 180 11.65 8.79 -24.34
N VAL A 181 11.48 9.71 -23.39
CA VAL A 181 10.15 10.07 -22.91
C VAL A 181 9.50 11.02 -23.94
N PRO A 182 8.36 10.66 -24.55
CA PRO A 182 7.74 11.48 -25.57
C PRO A 182 7.09 12.73 -24.98
N ALA A 183 6.89 13.76 -25.80
CA ALA A 183 6.43 15.08 -25.34
C ALA A 183 5.05 15.05 -24.65
N GLU A 184 4.16 14.13 -25.03
CA GLU A 184 2.85 13.96 -24.40
C GLU A 184 2.90 13.37 -22.98
N MET A 185 4.06 12.88 -22.54
CA MET A 185 4.36 12.35 -21.20
C MET A 185 5.30 13.32 -20.50
N PRO A 186 4.77 14.39 -19.89
CA PRO A 186 5.58 15.52 -19.46
C PRO A 186 6.51 15.14 -18.31
N LEU A 187 7.75 15.59 -18.39
CA LEU A 187 8.68 15.64 -17.27
C LEU A 187 8.51 16.97 -16.53
N ARG A 188 8.71 16.97 -15.21
CA ARG A 188 8.79 18.20 -14.42
C ARG A 188 10.23 18.39 -13.98
N GLU A 189 10.85 19.50 -14.39
CA GLU A 189 12.27 19.77 -14.11
C GLU A 189 13.20 18.63 -14.59
N GLY A 190 12.87 18.01 -15.72
CA GLY A 190 13.63 16.88 -16.29
C GLY A 190 13.44 15.55 -15.57
N ARG A 191 12.55 15.47 -14.56
CA ARG A 191 12.31 14.25 -13.78
C ARG A 191 10.94 13.63 -14.07
N LEU A 192 10.86 12.32 -13.94
CA LEU A 192 9.60 11.57 -13.95
C LEU A 192 8.73 11.99 -12.76
N THR A 193 7.44 12.13 -13.00
CA THR A 193 6.43 12.35 -11.95
C THR A 193 5.28 11.39 -12.17
N CYS A 194 4.36 11.29 -11.21
CA CYS A 194 3.12 10.53 -11.40
C CYS A 194 2.38 11.02 -12.66
N GLU A 195 2.35 12.33 -12.92
CA GLU A 195 1.69 12.93 -14.09
C GLU A 195 2.41 12.66 -15.44
N THR A 196 3.62 12.11 -15.40
CA THR A 196 4.30 11.67 -16.63
C THR A 196 3.56 10.50 -17.26
N CYS A 197 3.11 9.53 -16.43
CA CYS A 197 2.39 8.35 -16.89
C CYS A 197 0.87 8.48 -16.70
N HIS A 198 0.45 9.14 -15.62
CA HIS A 198 -0.95 9.35 -15.29
C HIS A 198 -1.41 10.74 -15.74
N LYS A 199 -2.71 10.88 -16.00
CA LYS A 199 -3.36 12.13 -16.37
C LYS A 199 -4.54 12.37 -15.41
N SER A 200 -4.24 12.77 -14.18
CA SER A 200 -5.27 12.95 -13.13
C SER A 200 -6.33 13.98 -13.52
N SER A 201 -6.01 14.94 -14.39
CA SER A 201 -6.97 15.89 -14.99
C SER A 201 -8.14 15.22 -15.72
N LEU A 202 -8.07 13.93 -16.06
CA LEU A 202 -9.23 13.19 -16.57
C LEU A 202 -10.38 13.12 -15.54
N GLN A 203 -10.08 13.19 -14.24
CA GLN A 203 -11.08 13.19 -13.17
C GLN A 203 -12.07 14.35 -13.32
N GLU A 204 -11.63 15.54 -13.75
CA GLU A 204 -12.49 16.70 -14.02
C GLU A 204 -13.60 16.36 -15.05
N ASN A 205 -13.24 15.62 -16.10
CA ASN A 205 -14.12 15.33 -17.22
C ASN A 205 -15.08 14.17 -16.97
N ALA A 206 -14.67 13.16 -16.19
CA ALA A 206 -15.51 11.98 -15.93
C ALA A 206 -16.65 12.24 -14.97
N LEU A 207 -16.58 13.30 -14.15
CA LEU A 207 -17.70 13.73 -13.31
C LEU A 207 -18.89 14.24 -14.14
N ASN A 208 -18.64 14.64 -15.39
CA ASN A 208 -19.64 15.21 -16.31
C ASN A 208 -19.95 14.32 -17.53
N LYS A 209 -19.15 13.25 -17.78
CA LYS A 209 -19.34 12.33 -18.90
C LYS A 209 -19.37 10.89 -18.40
N VAL A 210 -20.48 10.21 -18.67
CA VAL A 210 -20.64 8.77 -18.45
C VAL A 210 -19.50 8.06 -19.19
N SER A 211 -18.63 7.35 -18.45
CA SER A 211 -17.75 6.24 -18.90
C SER A 211 -16.21 6.40 -19.04
N VAL A 212 -15.58 7.57 -18.85
CA VAL A 212 -14.10 7.66 -18.95
C VAL A 212 -13.39 6.89 -17.82
N GLY A 213 -13.83 7.08 -16.57
CA GLY A 213 -13.20 6.41 -15.42
C GLY A 213 -13.36 4.89 -15.41
N ARG A 214 -14.39 4.34 -16.08
CA ARG A 214 -14.53 2.88 -16.23
C ARG A 214 -13.53 2.30 -17.22
N GLN A 215 -13.21 3.03 -18.29
CA GLN A 215 -12.30 2.58 -19.33
C GLN A 215 -10.83 2.80 -18.95
N ASN A 216 -10.57 3.82 -18.14
CA ASN A 216 -9.22 4.14 -17.67
C ASN A 216 -9.22 4.41 -16.16
N PRO A 217 -9.47 3.39 -15.30
CA PRO A 217 -9.58 3.58 -13.87
C PRO A 217 -8.29 4.11 -13.20
N TYR A 218 -7.15 3.97 -13.88
CA TYR A 218 -5.83 4.34 -13.37
C TYR A 218 -5.29 5.65 -13.95
N PHE A 219 -6.08 6.40 -14.73
CA PHE A 219 -5.63 7.63 -15.40
C PHE A 219 -4.42 7.46 -16.33
N LEU A 220 -4.11 6.26 -16.81
CA LEU A 220 -2.94 6.05 -17.65
C LEU A 220 -3.06 6.87 -18.94
N ARG A 221 -2.01 7.61 -19.28
CA ARG A 221 -1.82 8.08 -20.65
C ARG A 221 -1.71 6.84 -21.53
N LYS A 222 -2.16 6.92 -22.78
CA LYS A 222 -2.14 5.79 -23.71
C LYS A 222 -2.78 4.51 -23.10
N SER A 223 -3.88 4.66 -22.35
CA SER A 223 -4.58 3.55 -21.67
C SER A 223 -5.11 2.47 -22.62
N GLU A 224 -5.16 2.77 -23.92
CA GLU A 224 -5.49 1.83 -24.99
C GLU A 224 -4.39 0.80 -25.28
N LEU A 225 -3.15 1.05 -24.86
CA LEU A 225 -2.03 0.14 -25.08
C LEU A 225 -2.06 -1.03 -24.10
N SER A 226 -1.56 -2.18 -24.54
CA SER A 226 -1.19 -3.24 -23.62
C SER A 226 -0.06 -2.78 -22.69
N ARG A 227 0.15 -3.50 -21.58
CA ARG A 227 1.20 -3.17 -20.61
C ARG A 227 2.59 -3.09 -21.26
N ASP A 228 2.92 -4.06 -22.11
CA ASP A 228 4.24 -4.11 -22.76
C ASP A 228 4.41 -2.95 -23.74
N GLU A 229 3.39 -2.69 -24.56
CA GLU A 229 3.36 -1.54 -25.48
C GLU A 229 3.51 -0.21 -24.73
N PHE A 230 2.90 -0.09 -23.55
CA PHE A 230 3.04 1.10 -22.71
C PHE A 230 4.49 1.32 -22.26
N CYS A 231 5.21 0.27 -21.86
CA CYS A 231 6.63 0.37 -21.52
C CYS A 231 7.46 0.88 -22.72
N PHE A 232 7.12 0.40 -23.92
CA PHE A 232 7.83 0.76 -25.16
C PHE A 232 7.56 2.19 -25.64
N VAL A 233 6.60 2.90 -25.03
CA VAL A 233 6.41 4.33 -25.28
C VAL A 233 7.69 5.11 -24.94
N CYS A 234 8.39 4.71 -23.89
CA CYS A 234 9.61 5.38 -23.43
C CYS A 234 10.88 4.55 -23.63
N HIS A 235 10.75 3.22 -23.69
CA HIS A 235 11.87 2.31 -23.80
C HIS A 235 11.99 1.75 -25.23
N VAL A 236 13.18 1.82 -25.82
CA VAL A 236 13.41 1.29 -27.17
C VAL A 236 13.14 -0.22 -27.20
N PHE A 237 12.27 -0.66 -28.11
CA PHE A 237 11.80 -2.05 -28.17
C PHE A 237 12.94 -3.07 -28.30
N GLU A 238 13.92 -2.82 -29.16
CA GLU A 238 15.04 -3.74 -29.39
C GLU A 238 15.94 -3.90 -28.16
N SER A 239 16.08 -2.85 -27.34
CA SER A 239 16.86 -2.90 -26.10
C SER A 239 16.03 -3.37 -24.90
N TYR A 240 14.71 -3.13 -24.91
CA TYR A 240 13.82 -3.42 -23.79
C TYR A 240 13.11 -4.78 -23.87
N ARG A 241 12.79 -5.30 -25.07
CA ARG A 241 12.28 -6.68 -25.24
C ARG A 241 13.29 -7.74 -24.77
N ARG A 242 14.56 -7.34 -24.64
CA ARG A 242 15.65 -8.14 -24.08
C ARG A 242 15.87 -7.92 -22.58
N LEU A 243 15.15 -6.99 -21.94
CA LEU A 243 15.25 -6.69 -20.52
C LEU A 243 14.41 -7.70 -19.72
N ASN A 244 14.81 -8.96 -19.81
CA ASN A 244 14.55 -9.90 -18.74
C ASN A 244 15.64 -9.61 -17.68
N PRO A 245 15.32 -8.94 -16.55
CA PRO A 245 16.32 -8.68 -15.51
C PRO A 245 16.87 -9.97 -14.88
N HIS A 246 16.24 -11.12 -15.20
CA HIS A 246 16.69 -12.45 -14.82
C HIS A 246 17.54 -13.15 -15.90
N LYS A 247 17.78 -12.55 -17.07
CA LYS A 247 18.84 -12.94 -18.01
C LYS A 247 20.05 -12.05 -17.73
N GLN A 248 20.93 -12.54 -16.89
CA GLN A 248 22.04 -11.80 -16.30
C GLN A 248 23.39 -12.25 -16.82
N LEU A 249 23.44 -13.37 -17.56
CA LEU A 249 24.63 -13.86 -18.23
C LEU A 249 24.49 -13.75 -19.75
N ASP A 250 25.60 -13.43 -20.42
CA ASP A 250 25.71 -13.57 -21.87
C ASP A 250 25.99 -15.02 -22.28
N ASP A 251 26.08 -15.26 -23.58
CA ASP A 251 26.26 -16.61 -24.13
C ASP A 251 27.63 -17.22 -23.77
N GLN A 252 28.55 -16.43 -23.21
CA GLN A 252 29.86 -16.86 -22.69
C GLN A 252 29.84 -17.05 -21.16
N GLY A 253 28.69 -16.85 -20.50
CA GLY A 253 28.55 -16.94 -19.06
C GLY A 253 29.09 -15.72 -18.30
N LYS A 254 29.33 -14.59 -18.97
CA LYS A 254 29.79 -13.36 -18.33
C LYS A 254 28.60 -12.49 -17.92
N ILE A 255 28.74 -11.84 -16.77
CA ILE A 255 27.70 -10.95 -16.21
C ILE A 255 27.42 -9.77 -17.15
N ILE A 256 26.15 -9.61 -17.50
CA ILE A 256 25.60 -8.45 -18.20
C ILE A 256 25.28 -7.37 -17.17
N GLU A 257 26.22 -6.45 -16.95
CA GLU A 257 26.14 -5.45 -15.87
C GLU A 257 24.84 -4.63 -15.88
N GLY A 258 24.33 -4.26 -17.05
CA GLY A 258 23.07 -3.51 -17.19
C GLY A 258 21.84 -4.22 -16.60
N SER A 259 21.84 -5.56 -16.55
CA SER A 259 20.75 -6.33 -15.92
C SER A 259 20.73 -6.17 -14.40
N CYS A 260 21.91 -6.05 -13.76
CA CYS A 260 22.03 -5.88 -12.32
C CYS A 260 21.50 -4.52 -11.86
N LEU A 261 21.77 -3.49 -12.66
CA LEU A 261 21.40 -2.10 -12.38
C LEU A 261 19.90 -1.82 -12.52
N PHE A 262 19.12 -2.81 -12.98
CA PHE A 262 17.67 -2.71 -12.97
C PHE A 262 17.10 -2.70 -11.54
N CYS A 263 17.64 -3.57 -10.68
CA CYS A 263 17.23 -3.64 -9.28
C CYS A 263 18.21 -2.89 -8.38
N HIS A 264 19.51 -3.06 -8.63
CA HIS A 264 20.56 -2.56 -7.74
C HIS A 264 21.04 -1.15 -8.10
N ALA A 265 21.42 -0.38 -7.09
CA ALA A 265 22.00 0.96 -7.29
C ALA A 265 23.39 0.91 -7.95
N TYR A 266 24.12 -0.18 -7.75
CA TYR A 266 25.42 -0.49 -8.35
C TYR A 266 25.56 -2.00 -8.50
N ARG A 267 26.48 -2.46 -9.36
CA ARG A 267 26.74 -3.89 -9.54
C ARG A 267 27.29 -4.50 -8.23
N PRO A 268 26.56 -5.42 -7.57
CA PRO A 268 27.07 -6.04 -6.35
C PRO A 268 28.25 -6.98 -6.62
N ASP A 269 29.09 -7.20 -5.62
CA ASP A 269 30.06 -8.29 -5.65
C ASP A 269 29.35 -9.62 -5.36
N VAL A 270 29.25 -10.46 -6.40
CA VAL A 270 28.57 -11.75 -6.37
C VAL A 270 29.27 -12.82 -5.50
N SER A 271 30.43 -12.48 -4.95
CA SER A 271 31.22 -13.32 -4.05
C SER A 271 31.00 -12.97 -2.57
N LEU A 272 30.26 -11.89 -2.28
CA LEU A 272 29.95 -11.47 -0.92
C LEU A 272 28.60 -12.03 -0.45
N PHE A 273 28.55 -12.46 0.81
CA PHE A 273 27.37 -13.08 1.40
C PHE A 273 26.42 -12.04 2.01
N GLY A 274 25.13 -12.18 1.73
CA GLY A 274 24.07 -11.51 2.47
C GLY A 274 23.65 -10.12 2.01
N PRO A 275 22.43 -9.71 2.35
CA PRO A 275 21.75 -8.50 1.83
C PRO A 275 22.39 -7.19 2.29
N LYS A 276 23.27 -7.20 3.30
CA LYS A 276 24.02 -6.03 3.75
C LYS A 276 25.06 -5.52 2.73
N ASN A 277 25.45 -6.39 1.79
CA ASN A 277 26.47 -6.09 0.78
C ASN A 277 25.87 -5.66 -0.56
N VAL A 278 24.57 -5.38 -0.60
CA VAL A 278 23.88 -4.92 -1.80
C VAL A 278 23.13 -3.62 -1.49
N SER A 279 22.89 -2.81 -2.53
CA SER A 279 22.06 -1.62 -2.41
C SER A 279 21.09 -1.53 -3.57
N PHE A 280 19.93 -0.91 -3.33
CA PHE A 280 18.86 -0.74 -4.30
C PHE A 280 18.62 0.74 -4.54
N ILE A 281 18.09 1.08 -5.71
CA ILE A 281 17.74 2.46 -6.08
C ILE A 281 16.53 2.95 -5.26
N VAL A 282 15.65 2.02 -4.86
CA VAL A 282 14.44 2.28 -4.06
C VAL A 282 14.61 1.79 -2.63
N VAL A 283 13.82 2.36 -1.72
CA VAL A 283 13.82 1.99 -0.30
C VAL A 283 13.25 0.58 -0.08
N ASP A 284 12.26 0.15 -0.85
CA ASP A 284 11.73 -1.22 -0.82
C ASP A 284 11.94 -1.91 -2.18
N PRO A 285 12.85 -2.88 -2.29
CA PRO A 285 13.12 -3.57 -3.55
C PRO A 285 11.95 -4.43 -4.03
N ASN A 286 10.97 -4.76 -3.18
CA ASN A 286 9.78 -5.49 -3.63
C ASN A 286 8.95 -4.68 -4.64
N VAL A 287 9.07 -3.35 -4.65
CA VAL A 287 8.40 -2.49 -5.65
C VAL A 287 8.73 -2.93 -7.08
N TYR A 288 9.98 -3.35 -7.33
CA TYR A 288 10.36 -3.88 -8.65
C TYR A 288 9.69 -5.22 -8.96
N CYS A 289 9.68 -6.11 -7.96
CA CYS A 289 9.08 -7.43 -8.08
C CYS A 289 7.60 -7.32 -8.41
N VAL A 290 6.83 -6.57 -7.62
CA VAL A 290 5.38 -6.43 -7.78
C VAL A 290 5.02 -5.59 -9.00
N GLY A 291 5.88 -4.66 -9.41
CA GLY A 291 5.68 -3.89 -10.64
C GLY A 291 5.63 -4.80 -11.87
N CYS A 292 6.56 -5.76 -11.95
CA CYS A 292 6.60 -6.73 -13.05
C CYS A 292 5.68 -7.95 -12.80
N HIS A 293 5.51 -8.37 -11.55
CA HIS A 293 4.74 -9.54 -11.12
C HIS A 293 3.57 -9.13 -10.19
N PRO A 294 2.55 -8.42 -10.70
CA PRO A 294 1.44 -7.95 -9.89
C PRO A 294 0.54 -9.10 -9.43
N GLY A 295 -0.19 -8.89 -8.34
CA GLY A 295 -1.18 -9.83 -7.79
C GLY A 295 -0.61 -10.82 -6.76
N PHE A 296 0.68 -10.71 -6.43
CA PHE A 296 1.37 -11.57 -5.46
C PHE A 296 1.76 -10.84 -4.15
N GLU A 297 1.31 -9.60 -3.97
CA GLU A 297 1.64 -8.76 -2.83
C GLU A 297 0.87 -9.09 -1.53
N GLN A 298 -0.33 -9.69 -1.62
CA GLN A 298 -1.21 -9.84 -0.46
C GLN A 298 -1.67 -11.27 -0.13
N LYS A 299 -1.85 -12.14 -1.13
CA LYS A 299 -2.40 -13.51 -0.92
C LYS A 299 -1.42 -14.58 -1.35
N HIS A 300 -0.14 -14.36 -1.05
CA HIS A 300 0.94 -15.21 -1.51
C HIS A 300 2.10 -15.27 -0.49
N PRO A 301 2.67 -16.47 -0.25
CA PRO A 301 2.13 -17.80 -0.61
C PRO A 301 0.89 -18.20 0.23
N ALA A 302 0.19 -19.24 -0.24
CA ALA A 302 -0.90 -19.93 0.48
C ALA A 302 -2.05 -19.03 0.98
N GLY A 303 -2.37 -17.95 0.26
CA GLY A 303 -3.49 -17.08 0.59
C GLY A 303 -3.24 -16.05 1.69
N GLY A 304 -2.04 -16.03 2.28
CA GLY A 304 -1.62 -15.04 3.30
C GLY A 304 -0.57 -14.06 2.78
N SER A 305 -0.51 -12.87 3.36
CA SER A 305 0.54 -11.89 3.04
C SER A 305 1.82 -12.24 3.79
N HIS A 306 2.93 -12.33 3.07
CA HIS A 306 4.24 -12.60 3.64
C HIS A 306 5.22 -11.44 3.48
N LEU A 307 4.82 -10.30 2.92
CA LEU A 307 5.65 -9.10 2.83
C LEU A 307 5.61 -8.31 4.16
N VAL A 308 6.02 -8.97 5.24
CA VAL A 308 5.84 -8.50 6.61
C VAL A 308 7.11 -8.66 7.44
N LYS A 309 7.13 -8.02 8.61
CA LYS A 309 8.14 -8.30 9.64
C LYS A 309 7.88 -9.70 10.23
N PRO A 310 8.84 -10.64 10.16
CA PRO A 310 8.67 -11.95 10.77
C PRO A 310 8.62 -11.88 12.31
N SER A 311 7.99 -12.87 12.92
CA SER A 311 8.03 -13.09 14.37
C SER A 311 9.42 -13.53 14.85
N GLU A 312 9.71 -13.45 16.15
CA GLU A 312 11.00 -13.88 16.70
C GLU A 312 11.34 -15.35 16.38
N VAL A 313 10.33 -16.23 16.42
CA VAL A 313 10.51 -17.66 16.07
C VAL A 313 10.91 -17.82 14.60
N ILE A 314 10.28 -17.06 13.71
CA ILE A 314 10.62 -17.09 12.28
C ILE A 314 11.98 -16.44 12.03
N LEU A 315 12.31 -15.34 12.72
CA LEU A 315 13.62 -14.70 12.65
C LEU A 315 14.74 -15.67 13.04
N GLN A 316 14.53 -16.47 14.09
CA GLN A 316 15.47 -17.52 14.48
C GLN A 316 15.60 -18.63 13.43
N ALA A 317 14.48 -19.05 12.83
CA ALA A 317 14.49 -20.05 11.76
C ALA A 317 15.23 -19.56 10.50
N LEU A 318 15.09 -18.27 10.18
CA LEU A 318 15.76 -17.60 9.07
C LEU A 318 17.26 -17.38 9.34
N SER A 319 17.64 -16.95 10.55
CA SER A 319 19.05 -16.72 10.89
C SER A 319 19.89 -17.99 10.88
N THR A 320 19.26 -19.13 11.16
CA THR A 320 19.88 -20.47 11.14
C THR A 320 19.66 -21.22 9.83
N SER A 321 19.00 -20.62 8.83
CA SER A 321 18.60 -21.31 7.59
C SER A 321 19.77 -21.94 6.83
N VAL A 322 20.91 -21.25 6.75
CA VAL A 322 22.10 -21.79 6.07
C VAL A 322 22.62 -23.05 6.78
N GLU A 323 22.66 -23.05 8.11
CA GLU A 323 23.12 -24.20 8.90
C GLU A 323 22.11 -25.35 8.85
N ARG A 324 20.82 -25.05 9.03
CA ARG A 324 19.75 -26.04 9.15
C ARG A 324 19.36 -26.68 7.83
N ILE A 325 19.27 -25.88 6.76
CA ILE A 325 18.72 -26.31 5.47
C ILE A 325 19.65 -26.00 4.29
N GLY A 326 20.84 -25.45 4.53
CA GLY A 326 21.82 -25.17 3.46
C GLY A 326 21.43 -24.04 2.52
N VAL A 327 20.37 -23.28 2.82
CA VAL A 327 19.80 -22.26 1.95
C VAL A 327 19.74 -20.93 2.68
N GLU A 328 20.19 -19.86 2.04
CA GLU A 328 19.97 -18.51 2.53
C GLU A 328 18.56 -18.04 2.19
N LEU A 329 17.83 -17.59 3.21
CA LEU A 329 16.53 -16.92 3.08
C LEU A 329 16.70 -15.45 3.49
N PRO A 330 17.10 -14.56 2.57
CA PRO A 330 17.51 -13.19 2.91
C PRO A 330 16.32 -12.34 3.34
N LEU A 331 16.53 -11.51 4.36
CA LEU A 331 15.62 -10.43 4.73
C LEU A 331 16.16 -9.09 4.22
N TYR A 332 15.27 -8.17 3.87
CA TYR A 332 15.66 -6.82 3.53
C TYR A 332 15.11 -5.85 4.58
N ASN A 333 15.99 -5.10 5.26
CA ASN A 333 15.64 -4.24 6.40
C ASN A 333 14.79 -4.96 7.48
N GLY A 334 15.05 -6.26 7.69
CA GLY A 334 14.32 -7.08 8.65
C GLY A 334 12.92 -7.53 8.20
N LEU A 335 12.54 -7.26 6.96
CA LEU A 335 11.26 -7.67 6.36
C LEU A 335 11.46 -8.85 5.42
N ILE A 336 10.47 -9.75 5.36
CA ILE A 336 10.37 -10.76 4.32
C ILE A 336 10.00 -10.05 3.01
N GLY A 337 10.71 -10.41 1.94
CA GLY A 337 10.44 -9.91 0.59
C GLY A 337 10.27 -11.05 -0.41
N CYS A 338 9.94 -10.71 -1.66
CA CYS A 338 9.85 -11.68 -2.75
C CYS A 338 11.15 -12.47 -2.88
N SER A 339 12.30 -11.80 -2.71
CA SER A 339 13.63 -12.41 -2.80
C SER A 339 13.99 -13.36 -1.64
N THR A 340 13.20 -13.36 -0.55
CA THR A 340 13.35 -14.30 0.57
C THR A 340 12.94 -15.71 0.13
N CYS A 341 11.92 -15.84 -0.71
CA CYS A 341 11.43 -17.13 -1.21
C CYS A 341 11.88 -17.41 -2.65
N HIS A 342 12.02 -16.36 -3.47
CA HIS A 342 12.45 -16.45 -4.87
C HIS A 342 13.90 -16.00 -5.01
N ASN A 343 14.67 -16.64 -5.87
CA ASN A 343 15.99 -16.18 -6.23
C ASN A 343 15.93 -15.54 -7.63
N PRO A 344 15.82 -14.21 -7.75
CA PRO A 344 15.64 -13.56 -9.05
C PRO A 344 16.84 -13.77 -9.98
N HIS A 345 17.99 -14.20 -9.45
CA HIS A 345 19.21 -14.33 -10.23
C HIS A 345 19.20 -15.52 -11.18
N GLU A 346 19.87 -15.38 -12.32
CA GLU A 346 20.22 -16.50 -13.20
C GLU A 346 21.22 -17.42 -12.50
N GLU A 347 21.21 -18.73 -12.82
CA GLU A 347 22.24 -19.63 -12.31
C GLU A 347 23.63 -19.18 -12.73
N GLY A 348 24.60 -19.42 -11.84
CA GLY A 348 25.99 -19.07 -12.08
C GLY A 348 26.30 -17.60 -11.77
N VAL A 349 25.29 -16.74 -11.55
CA VAL A 349 25.53 -15.34 -11.15
C VAL A 349 26.06 -15.28 -9.72
N ILE A 350 25.30 -15.79 -8.75
CA ILE A 350 25.74 -15.85 -7.35
C ILE A 350 26.72 -17.01 -7.18
N LYS A 351 27.90 -16.73 -6.60
CA LYS A 351 28.96 -17.74 -6.42
C LYS A 351 28.87 -18.50 -5.09
N ILE A 352 28.06 -18.01 -4.17
CA ILE A 352 27.88 -18.64 -2.85
C ILE A 352 26.74 -19.65 -2.91
N SER A 353 27.05 -20.91 -2.67
CA SER A 353 26.11 -22.04 -2.83
C SER A 353 24.76 -21.82 -2.12
N ALA A 354 24.78 -21.44 -0.84
CA ALA A 354 23.55 -21.23 -0.06
C ALA A 354 22.67 -20.09 -0.61
N ALA A 355 23.30 -19.04 -1.12
CA ALA A 355 22.62 -17.87 -1.69
C ALA A 355 22.13 -18.11 -3.13
N ALA A 356 22.83 -18.96 -3.89
CA ALA A 356 22.54 -19.29 -5.29
C ALA A 356 21.34 -20.25 -5.46
N GLN A 357 20.87 -20.88 -4.39
CA GLN A 357 19.78 -21.86 -4.44
C GLN A 357 18.52 -21.29 -5.10
N GLY A 358 17.83 -22.15 -5.87
CA GLY A 358 16.56 -21.83 -6.50
C GLY A 358 16.63 -21.13 -7.85
N GLY A 359 17.78 -20.59 -8.27
CA GLY A 359 17.90 -19.83 -9.53
C GLY A 359 17.43 -20.56 -10.79
N GLN A 360 17.51 -21.90 -10.80
CA GLN A 360 17.08 -22.79 -11.89
C GLN A 360 15.70 -23.42 -11.74
N ARG A 361 15.05 -23.23 -10.60
CA ARG A 361 13.76 -23.88 -10.38
C ARG A 361 12.66 -23.13 -11.10
N LYS A 362 11.56 -23.83 -11.40
CA LYS A 362 10.33 -23.19 -11.85
C LYS A 362 9.91 -22.13 -10.82
N ASN A 363 9.60 -20.92 -11.31
CA ASN A 363 9.32 -19.73 -10.49
C ASN A 363 10.49 -19.32 -9.57
N LYS A 364 11.69 -19.84 -9.78
CA LYS A 364 12.91 -19.48 -9.05
C LYS A 364 12.84 -19.68 -7.52
N LEU A 365 12.07 -20.65 -7.03
CA LEU A 365 11.93 -20.90 -5.59
C LEU A 365 13.23 -21.41 -4.95
N ARG A 366 13.69 -20.75 -3.88
CA ARG A 366 14.88 -21.13 -3.08
C ARG A 366 14.72 -22.50 -2.41
N LEU A 367 13.49 -22.88 -2.09
CA LEU A 367 13.13 -24.18 -1.54
C LEU A 367 12.15 -24.91 -2.47
N MET A 368 12.03 -26.22 -2.33
CA MET A 368 11.06 -27.00 -3.11
C MET A 368 9.64 -26.60 -2.73
N PRO A 369 8.73 -26.41 -3.69
CA PRO A 369 7.35 -26.03 -3.41
C PRO A 369 6.65 -27.08 -2.54
N GLY A 370 5.68 -26.64 -1.73
CA GLY A 370 4.96 -27.49 -0.78
C GLY A 370 5.48 -27.31 0.64
N ILE A 371 5.41 -28.38 1.45
CA ILE A 371 5.70 -28.30 2.90
C ILE A 371 7.13 -27.83 3.19
N ILE A 372 8.11 -28.24 2.37
CA ILE A 372 9.53 -27.88 2.55
C ILE A 372 9.74 -26.37 2.48
N GLN A 373 9.03 -25.68 1.58
CA GLN A 373 9.09 -24.22 1.48
C GLN A 373 8.58 -23.57 2.76
N CYS A 374 7.47 -24.08 3.30
CA CYS A 374 6.84 -23.52 4.50
C CYS A 374 7.69 -23.78 5.75
N THR A 375 8.17 -25.02 5.95
CA THR A 375 8.99 -25.42 7.10
C THR A 375 10.41 -24.85 7.05
N GLY A 376 10.80 -24.24 5.93
CA GLY A 376 11.95 -23.34 5.85
C GLY A 376 11.87 -22.18 6.84
N CYS A 377 10.67 -21.71 7.20
CA CYS A 377 10.46 -20.61 8.16
C CYS A 377 9.59 -21.03 9.34
N HIS A 378 8.59 -21.87 9.09
CA HIS A 378 7.63 -22.39 10.05
C HIS A 378 8.06 -23.77 10.57
N TRP A 379 9.31 -23.88 11.01
CA TRP A 379 9.90 -25.15 11.48
C TRP A 379 9.28 -25.67 12.80
N ASP A 380 8.52 -24.83 13.50
CA ASP A 380 7.75 -25.15 14.71
C ASP A 380 6.36 -25.73 14.40
N LYS A 381 6.02 -25.87 13.12
CA LYS A 381 4.76 -26.42 12.59
C LYS A 381 5.03 -27.71 11.85
#